data_AF-A0A351IZR1-F1
#
_entry.id   AF-A0A351IZR1-F1
#
_cell.length_a   1.000
_cell.length_b   1.000
_cell.length_c   1.000
_cell.angle_alpha   90.00
_cell.angle_beta   90.00
_cell.angle_gamma   90.00
#
_symmetry.space_group_name_H-M   'P 1'
#
loop_
_entity.id
_entity.type
_entity.pdbx_description
1 polymer ?
#
loop_
_entity_poly.entity_id
_entity_poly.type
_entity_poly.pdbx_seq_one_letter_code
_entity_poly.pdbx_strand_id
1 'polypeptide(L)'
;SNGIPQAFDTKQYGMDEIERIGTVAFNLAMKRRKKLVSVDKANVLETSRLWREGMHRLSKEYPEVEYSDMLVDNAAMQLVRFPSQFDVMVTSNLFGDILSDEASVLTGSIGLLPSASLGNSHIGLYEPIHGSAPDLAGTGKANPIGTILSAAMLLRHSFSLIKEAACIEVAVENTLNSGVRTADIAGEGKNRVSTQEMTEQIVKHMGTL
;
A
#
# COMPACT_ATOMS: atom_id res chain seq x y z
N SER A 1 42.52 3.44 -6.86
CA SER A 1 41.65 4.59 -7.14
C SER A 1 42.53 5.83 -7.29
N ASN A 2 42.46 6.52 -8.44
CA ASN A 2 43.29 7.68 -8.76
C ASN A 2 42.74 9.00 -8.19
N GLY A 3 42.28 9.00 -6.93
CA GLY A 3 41.64 10.19 -6.31
C GLY A 3 40.28 10.56 -6.89
N ILE A 4 39.67 9.69 -7.71
CA ILE A 4 38.32 9.88 -8.26
C ILE A 4 37.31 9.34 -7.25
N PRO A 5 36.30 10.13 -6.82
CA PRO A 5 35.22 9.64 -5.97
C PRO A 5 34.49 8.46 -6.62
N GLN A 6 34.30 7.39 -5.84
CA GLN A 6 33.55 6.20 -6.25
C GLN A 6 32.55 5.85 -5.14
N ALA A 7 31.37 5.38 -5.53
CA ALA A 7 30.32 4.90 -4.64
C ALA A 7 29.79 3.55 -5.14
N PHE A 8 29.31 2.73 -4.22
CA PHE A 8 28.68 1.44 -4.54
C PHE A 8 27.58 1.12 -3.53
N ASP A 9 26.57 0.41 -4.00
CA ASP A 9 25.45 -0.10 -3.21
C ASP A 9 25.29 -1.59 -3.47
N THR A 10 24.79 -2.33 -2.47
CA THR A 10 24.58 -3.77 -2.59
C THR A 10 23.10 -4.11 -2.45
N LYS A 11 22.55 -4.76 -3.47
CA LYS A 11 21.23 -5.41 -3.41
C LYS A 11 21.44 -6.89 -3.14
N GLN A 12 20.92 -7.39 -2.02
CA GLN A 12 21.02 -8.79 -1.60
C GLN A 12 19.69 -9.27 -1.03
N TYR A 13 19.34 -10.53 -1.32
CA TYR A 13 18.18 -11.23 -0.76
C TYR A 13 18.57 -12.69 -0.51
N GLY A 14 18.18 -13.22 0.65
CA GLY A 14 18.12 -14.65 0.93
C GLY A 14 16.85 -15.28 0.36
N MET A 15 16.89 -16.60 0.10
CA MET A 15 15.70 -17.34 -0.34
C MET A 15 14.59 -17.30 0.72
N ASP A 16 14.97 -17.40 2.00
CA ASP A 16 14.07 -17.31 3.15
C ASP A 16 13.37 -15.95 3.24
N GLU A 17 14.06 -14.86 2.90
CA GLU A 17 13.46 -13.53 2.87
C GLU A 17 12.41 -13.39 1.76
N ILE A 18 12.71 -13.94 0.58
CA ILE A 18 11.79 -13.98 -0.57
C ILE A 18 10.58 -14.85 -0.25
N GLU A 19 10.80 -16.06 0.30
CA GLU A 19 9.73 -16.99 0.63
C GLU A 19 8.79 -16.42 1.71
N ARG A 20 9.34 -15.71 2.70
CA ARG A 20 8.55 -15.05 3.74
C ARG A 20 7.61 -13.98 3.17
N ILE A 21 8.11 -13.04 2.37
CA ILE A 21 7.26 -11.99 1.78
C ILE A 21 6.30 -12.55 0.72
N GLY A 22 6.75 -13.53 -0.06
CA GLY A 22 5.92 -14.22 -1.04
C GLY A 22 4.74 -14.93 -0.37
N THR A 23 4.98 -15.64 0.74
CA THR A 23 3.92 -16.30 1.52
C THR A 23 2.87 -15.30 2.01
N VAL A 24 3.30 -14.12 2.49
CA VAL A 24 2.36 -13.05 2.88
C VAL A 24 1.53 -12.58 1.69
N ALA A 25 2.16 -12.36 0.53
CA ALA A 25 1.49 -11.90 -0.67
C ALA A 25 0.46 -12.91 -1.21
N PHE A 26 0.80 -14.20 -1.25
CA PHE A 26 -0.13 -15.26 -1.66
C PHE A 26 -1.32 -15.36 -0.69
N ASN A 27 -1.07 -15.35 0.62
CA ASN A 27 -2.13 -15.34 1.63
C ASN A 27 -3.04 -14.11 1.53
N LEU A 28 -2.49 -12.95 1.15
CA LEU A 28 -3.27 -11.75 0.88
C LEU A 28 -4.13 -11.92 -0.38
N ALA A 29 -3.56 -12.44 -1.47
CA ALA A 29 -4.29 -12.70 -2.71
C ALA A 29 -5.46 -13.67 -2.49
N MET A 30 -5.27 -14.71 -1.67
CA MET A 30 -6.31 -15.67 -1.29
C MET A 30 -7.53 -15.03 -0.61
N LYS A 31 -7.33 -13.90 0.09
CA LYS A 31 -8.41 -13.14 0.76
C LYS A 31 -9.02 -12.05 -0.13
N ARG A 32 -8.57 -11.93 -1.38
CA ARG A 32 -8.99 -10.91 -2.35
C ARG A 32 -9.54 -11.58 -3.62
N ARG A 33 -9.13 -11.12 -4.81
CA ARG A 33 -9.60 -11.65 -6.10
C ARG A 33 -8.76 -12.83 -6.60
N LYS A 34 -7.88 -13.37 -5.74
CA LYS A 34 -6.98 -14.49 -6.05
C LYS A 34 -6.08 -14.22 -7.26
N LYS A 35 -5.59 -12.99 -7.42
CA LYS A 35 -4.58 -12.64 -8.44
C LYS A 35 -3.33 -12.06 -7.78
N LEU A 36 -2.16 -12.55 -8.17
CA LEU A 36 -0.87 -12.06 -7.69
C LEU A 36 0.07 -11.81 -8.87
N VAL A 37 0.64 -10.61 -8.93
CA VAL A 37 1.75 -10.31 -9.82
C VAL A 37 3.03 -10.13 -9.02
N SER A 38 4.07 -10.88 -9.39
CA SER A 38 5.43 -10.71 -8.88
C SER A 38 6.20 -9.76 -9.80
N VAL A 39 6.71 -8.66 -9.24
CA VAL A 39 7.42 -7.64 -10.01
C VAL A 39 8.92 -7.70 -9.73
N ASP A 40 9.73 -7.77 -10.80
CA ASP A 40 11.18 -7.93 -10.69
C ASP A 40 11.96 -7.30 -11.86
N LYS A 41 13.28 -7.52 -11.92
CA LYS A 41 14.13 -7.22 -13.09
C LYS A 41 14.99 -8.42 -13.50
N ALA A 42 14.39 -9.61 -13.60
CA ALA A 42 15.10 -10.89 -13.80
C ALA A 42 15.86 -10.98 -15.14
N ASN A 43 15.52 -10.13 -16.12
CA ASN A 43 16.28 -10.01 -17.36
C ASN A 43 17.66 -9.36 -17.18
N VAL A 44 17.93 -8.69 -16.05
CA VAL A 44 19.19 -8.00 -15.76
C VAL A 44 19.84 -8.45 -14.45
N LEU A 45 19.06 -8.55 -13.35
CA LEU A 45 19.60 -8.70 -12.00
C LEU A 45 19.53 -10.15 -11.51
N GLU A 46 20.66 -10.68 -11.01
CA GLU A 46 20.70 -12.03 -10.39
C GLU A 46 19.78 -12.13 -9.17
N THR A 47 19.71 -11.08 -8.33
CA THR A 47 18.79 -11.05 -7.19
C THR A 47 17.32 -11.14 -7.63
N SER A 48 16.98 -10.59 -8.80
CA SER A 48 15.63 -10.72 -9.36
C SER A 48 15.36 -12.10 -9.96
N ARG A 49 16.39 -12.81 -10.43
CA ARG A 49 16.24 -14.21 -10.85
C ARG A 49 16.00 -15.12 -9.65
N LEU A 50 16.75 -14.93 -8.56
CA LEU A 50 16.53 -15.63 -7.30
C LEU A 50 15.13 -15.34 -6.74
N TRP A 51 14.70 -14.07 -6.77
CA TRP A 51 13.34 -13.66 -6.42
C TRP A 51 12.29 -14.45 -7.21
N ARG A 52 12.41 -14.46 -8.54
CA ARG A 52 11.46 -15.17 -9.40
C ARG A 52 11.43 -16.68 -9.13
N GLU A 53 12.60 -17.27 -8.89
CA GLU A 53 12.70 -18.68 -8.51
C GLU A 53 11.93 -18.98 -7.21
N GLY A 54 12.12 -18.18 -6.16
CA GLY A 54 11.40 -18.34 -4.89
C GLY A 54 9.89 -18.18 -5.06
N MET A 55 9.46 -17.16 -5.80
CA MET A 55 8.03 -16.91 -6.06
C MET A 55 7.38 -18.02 -6.90
N HIS A 56 8.09 -18.61 -7.87
CA HIS A 56 7.62 -19.76 -8.65
C HIS A 56 7.54 -21.05 -7.83
N ARG A 57 8.40 -21.22 -6.83
CA ARG A 57 8.29 -22.35 -5.91
C ARG A 57 7.03 -22.24 -5.07
N LEU A 58 6.82 -21.07 -4.46
CA LEU A 58 5.64 -20.78 -3.66
C LEU A 58 4.34 -20.91 -4.47
N SER A 59 4.30 -20.45 -5.72
CA SER A 59 3.07 -20.49 -6.52
C SER A 59 2.47 -21.91 -6.66
N LYS A 60 3.31 -22.96 -6.58
CA LYS A 60 2.87 -24.36 -6.59
C LYS A 60 2.06 -24.75 -5.35
N GLU A 61 2.28 -24.07 -4.23
CA GLU A 61 1.55 -24.28 -2.97
C GLU A 61 0.19 -23.54 -2.95
N TYR A 62 -0.01 -22.58 -3.87
CA TYR A 62 -1.23 -21.77 -3.97
C TYR A 62 -1.89 -21.90 -5.36
N PRO A 63 -2.35 -23.10 -5.76
CA PRO A 63 -2.89 -23.35 -7.11
C PRO A 63 -4.17 -22.57 -7.43
N GLU A 64 -4.84 -22.03 -6.41
CA GLU A 64 -6.04 -21.19 -6.57
C GLU A 64 -5.72 -19.73 -6.95
N VAL A 65 -4.46 -19.29 -6.83
CA VAL A 65 -4.03 -17.93 -7.13
C VAL A 65 -3.53 -17.85 -8.57
N GLU A 66 -4.14 -16.98 -9.37
CA GLU A 66 -3.64 -16.61 -10.69
C GLU A 66 -2.33 -15.83 -10.50
N TYR A 67 -1.20 -16.52 -10.71
CA TYR A 67 0.15 -15.99 -10.54
C TYR A 67 0.74 -15.54 -11.89
N SER A 68 1.40 -14.38 -11.90
CA SER A 68 2.13 -13.85 -13.07
C SER A 68 3.40 -13.12 -12.66
N ASP A 69 4.37 -13.03 -13.59
CA ASP A 69 5.57 -12.20 -13.44
C ASP A 69 5.45 -10.94 -14.31
N MET A 70 5.98 -9.82 -13.83
CA MET A 70 6.08 -8.58 -14.59
C MET A 70 7.43 -7.91 -14.33
N LEU A 71 8.03 -7.34 -15.38
CA LEU A 71 9.23 -6.51 -15.19
C LEU A 71 8.84 -5.15 -14.62
N VAL A 72 9.67 -4.59 -13.73
CA VAL A 72 9.37 -3.33 -13.01
C VAL A 72 9.10 -2.13 -13.92
N ASP A 73 9.78 -2.03 -15.07
CA ASP A 73 9.53 -1.00 -16.08
C ASP A 73 8.16 -1.17 -16.75
N ASN A 74 7.76 -2.40 -17.06
CA ASN A 74 6.42 -2.67 -17.55
C ASN A 74 5.37 -2.43 -16.45
N ALA A 75 5.65 -2.79 -15.20
CA ALA A 75 4.74 -2.55 -14.07
C ALA A 75 4.42 -1.07 -13.90
N ALA A 76 5.44 -0.20 -13.98
CA ALA A 76 5.25 1.25 -13.96
C ALA A 76 4.33 1.71 -15.11
N MET A 77 4.61 1.29 -16.34
CA MET A 77 3.74 1.61 -17.49
C MET A 77 2.29 1.10 -17.31
N GLN A 78 2.12 -0.10 -16.76
CA GLN A 78 0.81 -0.71 -16.55
C GLN A 78 0.01 -0.05 -15.43
N LEU A 79 0.68 0.45 -14.38
CA LEU A 79 0.03 1.25 -13.34
C LEU A 79 -0.64 2.47 -13.96
N VAL A 80 0.05 3.18 -14.85
CA VAL A 80 -0.54 4.34 -15.54
C VAL A 80 -1.61 3.93 -16.55
N ARG A 81 -1.34 2.88 -17.36
CA ARG A 81 -2.19 2.53 -18.50
C ARG A 81 -3.47 1.79 -18.13
N PHE A 82 -3.40 0.83 -17.22
CA PHE A 82 -4.53 -0.03 -16.83
C PHE A 82 -4.38 -0.52 -15.39
N PRO A 83 -4.45 0.36 -14.38
CA PRO A 83 -4.19 0.01 -12.98
C PRO A 83 -5.18 -1.02 -12.41
N SER A 84 -6.41 -1.06 -12.92
CA SER A 84 -7.46 -1.96 -12.41
C SER A 84 -7.21 -3.45 -12.70
N GLN A 85 -6.20 -3.78 -13.51
CA GLN A 85 -5.75 -5.17 -13.71
C GLN A 85 -5.13 -5.78 -12.46
N PHE A 86 -4.54 -4.96 -11.58
CA PHE A 86 -3.80 -5.43 -10.41
C PHE A 86 -4.73 -5.72 -9.23
N ASP A 87 -4.49 -6.83 -8.54
CA ASP A 87 -5.12 -7.15 -7.25
C ASP A 87 -4.09 -7.09 -6.11
N VAL A 88 -3.09 -7.98 -6.15
CA VAL A 88 -1.94 -7.94 -5.26
C VAL A 88 -0.67 -7.86 -6.09
N MET A 89 0.22 -6.93 -5.74
CA MET A 89 1.56 -6.80 -6.30
C MET A 89 2.58 -7.12 -5.21
N VAL A 90 3.58 -7.94 -5.53
CA VAL A 90 4.70 -8.25 -4.61
C VAL A 90 6.02 -7.97 -5.30
N THR A 91 6.95 -7.33 -4.59
CA THR A 91 8.21 -6.86 -5.19
C THR A 91 9.27 -6.62 -4.12
N SER A 92 10.53 -6.44 -4.55
CA SER A 92 11.65 -6.11 -3.66
C SER A 92 11.55 -4.67 -3.14
N ASN A 93 12.21 -4.36 -2.01
CA ASN A 93 12.11 -3.09 -1.28
C ASN A 93 12.17 -1.84 -2.18
N LEU A 94 13.28 -1.64 -2.92
CA LEU A 94 13.45 -0.45 -3.79
C LEU A 94 12.40 -0.35 -4.91
N PHE A 95 11.97 -1.49 -5.46
CA PHE A 95 10.93 -1.47 -6.49
C PHE A 95 9.55 -1.20 -5.88
N GLY A 96 9.31 -1.69 -4.66
CA GLY A 96 8.10 -1.44 -3.90
C GLY A 96 7.94 0.03 -3.61
N ASP A 97 8.99 0.67 -3.08
CA ASP A 97 9.07 2.10 -2.80
C ASP A 97 8.62 2.96 -3.99
N ILE A 98 9.23 2.73 -5.16
CA ILE A 98 8.91 3.47 -6.39
C ILE A 98 7.48 3.19 -6.86
N LEU A 99 7.06 1.92 -6.92
CA LEU A 99 5.75 1.55 -7.47
C LEU A 99 4.60 1.92 -6.52
N SER A 100 4.81 1.90 -5.20
CA SER A 100 3.80 2.34 -4.24
C SER A 100 3.56 3.84 -4.34
N ASP A 101 4.61 4.62 -4.54
CA ASP A 101 4.50 6.07 -4.75
C ASP A 101 3.81 6.38 -6.09
N GLU A 102 4.16 5.67 -7.16
CA GLU A 102 3.47 5.81 -8.45
C GLU A 102 1.98 5.47 -8.35
N ALA A 103 1.65 4.35 -7.69
CA ALA A 103 0.26 3.93 -7.46
C ALA A 103 -0.49 4.94 -6.59
N SER A 104 0.19 5.60 -5.65
CA SER A 104 -0.42 6.55 -4.73
C SER A 104 -1.04 7.75 -5.45
N VAL A 105 -0.33 8.27 -6.46
CA VAL A 105 -0.76 9.45 -7.25
C VAL A 105 -1.97 9.12 -8.11
N LEU A 106 -2.07 7.88 -8.62
CA LEU A 106 -3.19 7.45 -9.46
C LEU A 106 -4.54 7.45 -8.72
N THR A 107 -4.52 7.28 -7.39
CA THR A 107 -5.73 7.31 -6.57
C THR A 107 -6.25 8.74 -6.30
N GLY A 108 -5.48 9.76 -6.69
CA GLY A 108 -5.88 11.16 -6.62
C GLY A 108 -5.51 11.90 -5.33
N SER A 109 -5.22 11.21 -4.23
CA SER A 109 -4.57 11.85 -3.05
C SER A 109 -3.82 10.86 -2.16
N ILE A 110 -2.54 11.20 -1.93
CA ILE A 110 -1.64 10.55 -0.97
C ILE A 110 -2.21 10.62 0.47
N GLY A 111 -2.97 11.68 0.78
CA GLY A 111 -3.57 11.88 2.11
C GLY A 111 -4.62 10.82 2.51
N LEU A 112 -5.11 10.03 1.55
CA LEU A 112 -6.09 8.99 1.77
C LEU A 112 -5.48 7.61 2.07
N LEU A 113 -4.18 7.43 1.84
CA LEU A 113 -3.61 6.11 1.69
C LEU A 113 -3.02 5.58 3.01
N PRO A 114 -3.55 4.48 3.55
CA PRO A 114 -3.01 3.82 4.72
C PRO A 114 -1.87 2.86 4.33
N SER A 115 -1.06 2.46 5.30
CA SER A 115 -0.06 1.42 5.14
C SER A 115 0.07 0.52 6.37
N ALA A 116 0.61 -0.68 6.15
CA ALA A 116 0.94 -1.62 7.20
C ALA A 116 2.26 -2.33 6.89
N SER A 117 3.18 -2.30 7.85
CA SER A 117 4.41 -3.09 7.87
C SER A 117 4.23 -4.25 8.83
N LEU A 118 4.05 -5.45 8.28
CA LEU A 118 3.73 -6.66 9.03
C LEU A 118 4.96 -7.56 9.17
N GLY A 119 5.19 -8.07 10.38
CA GLY A 119 6.16 -9.14 10.64
C GLY A 119 5.50 -10.51 10.73
N ASN A 120 6.27 -11.53 11.10
CA ASN A 120 5.77 -12.89 11.38
C ASN A 120 4.96 -13.01 12.69
N SER A 121 4.74 -11.90 13.40
CA SER A 121 4.01 -11.85 14.66
C SER A 121 2.74 -11.02 14.53
N HIS A 122 1.88 -11.02 15.55
CA HIS A 122 0.71 -10.14 15.57
C HIS A 122 1.05 -8.64 15.71
N ILE A 123 2.32 -8.30 15.94
CA ILE A 123 2.80 -6.92 16.02
C ILE A 123 3.10 -6.42 14.59
N GLY A 124 2.40 -5.36 14.19
CA GLY A 124 2.64 -4.62 12.96
C GLY A 124 2.77 -3.13 13.24
N LEU A 125 3.46 -2.42 12.36
CA LEU A 125 3.50 -0.96 12.33
C LEU A 125 2.49 -0.47 11.30
N TYR A 126 1.66 0.50 11.68
CA TYR A 126 0.60 1.04 10.83
C TYR A 126 0.71 2.55 10.80
N GLU A 127 0.85 3.12 9.61
CA GLU A 127 1.07 4.55 9.42
C GLU A 127 0.44 5.02 8.11
N PRO A 128 0.02 6.28 7.98
CA PRO A 128 -0.30 6.83 6.66
C PRO A 128 0.97 6.92 5.81
N ILE A 129 0.85 6.84 4.49
CA ILE A 129 2.02 7.02 3.62
C ILE A 129 2.45 8.50 3.48
N HIS A 130 1.56 9.45 3.81
CA HIS A 130 1.87 10.86 3.68
C HIS A 130 2.94 11.28 4.71
N GLY A 131 3.83 12.18 4.32
CA GLY A 131 4.83 12.75 5.23
C GLY A 131 4.22 13.66 6.30
N SER A 132 5.10 14.27 7.11
CA SER A 132 4.71 15.14 8.23
C SER A 132 4.05 16.46 7.83
N ALA A 133 4.19 16.88 6.56
CA ALA A 133 3.72 18.15 6.01
C ALA A 133 3.91 19.35 6.98
N PRO A 134 5.16 19.74 7.29
CA PRO A 134 5.47 20.71 8.34
C PRO A 134 4.73 22.04 8.19
N ASP A 135 4.52 22.49 6.95
CA ASP A 135 3.82 23.73 6.62
C ASP A 135 2.32 23.73 7.01
N LEU A 136 1.73 22.55 7.25
CA LEU A 136 0.35 22.39 7.69
C LEU A 136 0.20 22.20 9.20
N ALA A 137 1.31 22.01 9.93
CA ALA A 137 1.28 21.75 11.35
C ALA A 137 0.54 22.85 12.12
N GLY A 138 -0.42 22.46 12.97
CA GLY A 138 -1.23 23.39 13.77
C GLY A 138 -2.28 24.20 13.00
N THR A 139 -2.39 24.04 11.67
CA THR A 139 -3.36 24.81 10.86
C THR A 139 -4.76 24.18 10.77
N GLY A 140 -4.91 22.94 11.23
CA GLY A 140 -6.16 22.17 11.12
C GLY A 140 -6.52 21.79 9.68
N LYS A 141 -5.56 21.76 8.76
CA LYS A 141 -5.78 21.45 7.33
C LYS A 141 -5.32 20.06 6.90
N ALA A 142 -4.67 19.31 7.79
CA ALA A 142 -4.19 17.96 7.48
C ALA A 142 -5.37 17.02 7.22
N ASN A 143 -5.20 16.09 6.27
CA ASN A 143 -6.20 15.05 6.01
C ASN A 143 -6.02 13.89 7.02
N PRO A 144 -7.02 13.60 7.87
CA PRO A 144 -6.87 12.52 8.87
C PRO A 144 -7.14 11.13 8.30
N ILE A 145 -7.65 11.01 7.06
CA ILE A 145 -8.19 9.75 6.53
C ILE A 145 -7.12 8.66 6.44
N GLY A 146 -5.92 8.96 5.93
CA GLY A 146 -4.83 7.97 5.86
C GLY A 146 -4.55 7.31 7.22
N THR A 147 -4.40 8.11 8.27
CA THR A 147 -4.17 7.61 9.64
C THR A 147 -5.37 6.81 10.17
N ILE A 148 -6.59 7.27 9.93
CA ILE A 148 -7.82 6.55 10.35
C ILE A 148 -7.91 5.19 9.66
N LEU A 149 -7.62 5.11 8.37
CA LEU A 149 -7.61 3.85 7.62
C LEU A 149 -6.44 2.96 8.03
N SER A 150 -5.30 3.51 8.45
CA SER A 150 -4.21 2.72 9.07
C SER A 150 -4.64 2.09 10.39
N ALA A 151 -5.50 2.76 11.18
CA ALA A 151 -6.12 2.16 12.36
C ALA A 151 -7.09 1.02 12.00
N ALA A 152 -7.84 1.14 10.88
CA ALA A 152 -8.66 0.05 10.37
C ALA A 152 -7.81 -1.16 9.95
N MET A 153 -6.66 -0.93 9.28
CA MET A 153 -5.69 -1.98 8.98
C MET A 153 -5.16 -2.66 10.25
N LEU A 154 -4.86 -1.89 11.30
CA LEU A 154 -4.46 -2.41 12.61
C LEU A 154 -5.51 -3.36 13.22
N LEU A 155 -6.79 -2.95 13.23
CA LEU A 155 -7.87 -3.79 13.74
C LEU A 155 -7.98 -5.09 12.95
N ARG A 156 -7.89 -5.00 11.62
CA ARG A 156 -8.00 -6.14 10.71
C ARG A 156 -6.83 -7.12 10.85
N HIS A 157 -5.61 -6.63 10.83
CA HIS A 157 -4.40 -7.45 10.69
C HIS A 157 -3.80 -7.89 12.02
N SER A 158 -3.79 -7.03 13.04
CA SER A 158 -3.22 -7.35 14.36
C SER A 158 -4.24 -7.95 15.32
N PHE A 159 -5.50 -7.50 15.28
CA PHE A 159 -6.53 -7.92 16.24
C PHE A 159 -7.58 -8.87 15.67
N SER A 160 -7.56 -9.13 14.36
CA SER A 160 -8.60 -9.92 13.67
C SER A 160 -10.03 -9.38 13.87
N LEU A 161 -10.16 -8.09 14.15
CA LEU A 161 -11.43 -7.37 14.36
C LEU A 161 -11.97 -6.88 13.01
N ILE A 162 -12.43 -7.84 12.20
CA ILE A 162 -12.82 -7.61 10.80
C ILE A 162 -14.03 -6.69 10.68
N LYS A 163 -15.01 -6.81 11.59
CA LYS A 163 -16.25 -6.02 11.55
C LYS A 163 -15.97 -4.57 11.93
N GLU A 164 -15.13 -4.37 12.93
CA GLU A 164 -14.73 -3.08 13.44
C GLU A 164 -13.90 -2.31 12.40
N ALA A 165 -12.95 -2.99 11.74
CA ALA A 165 -12.21 -2.43 10.61
C ALA A 165 -13.16 -2.01 9.48
N ALA A 166 -14.10 -2.88 9.09
CA ALA A 166 -15.07 -2.59 8.04
C ALA A 166 -16.00 -1.41 8.41
N CYS A 167 -16.36 -1.26 9.69
CA CYS A 167 -17.16 -0.12 10.16
C CYS A 167 -16.43 1.21 9.93
N ILE A 168 -15.12 1.27 10.22
CA ILE A 168 -14.29 2.47 9.95
C ILE A 168 -14.21 2.74 8.45
N GLU A 169 -13.91 1.71 7.65
CA GLU A 169 -13.79 1.83 6.19
C GLU A 169 -15.08 2.36 5.56
N VAL A 170 -16.24 1.80 5.94
CA VAL A 170 -17.57 2.23 5.47
C VAL A 170 -17.88 3.65 5.95
N ALA A 171 -17.51 4.03 7.17
CA ALA A 171 -17.73 5.38 7.67
C ALA A 171 -16.94 6.44 6.87
N VAL A 172 -15.69 6.13 6.51
CA VAL A 172 -14.86 6.96 5.63
C VAL A 172 -15.47 7.04 4.23
N GLU A 173 -15.86 5.90 3.65
CA GLU A 173 -16.50 5.85 2.34
C GLU A 173 -17.78 6.69 2.30
N ASN A 174 -18.67 6.54 3.28
CA ASN A 174 -19.91 7.30 3.38
C ASN A 174 -19.67 8.82 3.51
N THR A 175 -18.66 9.21 4.30
CA THR A 175 -18.26 10.62 4.45
C THR A 175 -17.75 11.20 3.13
N LEU A 176 -16.98 10.44 2.36
CA LEU A 176 -16.54 10.86 1.04
C LEU A 176 -17.72 10.87 0.03
N ASN A 177 -18.63 9.92 0.10
CA ASN A 177 -19.83 9.89 -0.75
C ASN A 177 -20.79 11.05 -0.45
N SER A 178 -20.82 11.57 0.78
CA SER A 178 -21.60 12.76 1.14
C SER A 178 -20.95 14.08 0.70
N GLY A 179 -19.83 14.03 -0.02
CA GLY A 179 -19.16 15.20 -0.61
C GLY A 179 -18.22 15.95 0.34
N VAL A 180 -17.96 15.45 1.56
CA VAL A 180 -17.04 16.07 2.52
C VAL A 180 -15.60 15.90 2.04
N ARG A 181 -14.82 16.99 1.97
CA ARG A 181 -13.45 16.98 1.44
C ARG A 181 -12.54 17.86 2.29
N THR A 182 -11.36 17.37 2.63
CA THR A 182 -10.24 18.20 3.14
C THR A 182 -9.56 18.94 1.98
N ALA A 183 -8.68 19.88 2.32
CA ALA A 183 -8.07 20.79 1.34
C ALA A 183 -7.31 20.07 0.20
N ASP A 184 -6.70 18.92 0.47
CA ASP A 184 -5.92 18.11 -0.47
C ASP A 184 -6.78 17.34 -1.50
N ILE A 185 -8.04 17.07 -1.18
CA ILE A 185 -8.98 16.31 -2.03
C ILE A 185 -10.18 17.15 -2.49
N ALA A 186 -10.23 18.42 -2.12
CA ALA A 186 -11.26 19.34 -2.59
C ALA A 186 -10.90 19.86 -3.98
N GLY A 187 -11.84 19.79 -4.92
CA GLY A 187 -11.69 20.49 -6.20
C GLY A 187 -11.70 22.01 -6.01
N GLU A 188 -11.12 22.75 -6.97
CA GLU A 188 -11.09 24.20 -6.93
C GLU A 188 -12.50 24.80 -6.71
N GLY A 189 -12.57 25.79 -5.81
CA GLY A 189 -13.82 26.51 -5.51
C GLY A 189 -14.85 25.72 -4.68
N LYS A 190 -14.55 24.49 -4.23
CA LYS A 190 -15.45 23.72 -3.35
C LYS A 190 -15.23 24.05 -1.87
N ASN A 191 -16.30 23.91 -1.09
CA ASN A 191 -16.22 23.95 0.37
C ASN A 191 -15.29 22.83 0.86
N ARG A 192 -14.36 23.17 1.76
CA ARG A 192 -13.38 22.27 2.36
C ARG A 192 -13.54 22.30 3.87
N VAL A 193 -13.41 21.13 4.49
CA VAL A 193 -13.47 20.98 5.95
C VAL A 193 -12.08 20.93 6.56
N SER A 194 -11.98 21.31 7.82
CA SER A 194 -10.80 21.11 8.66
C SER A 194 -10.59 19.64 9.01
N THR A 195 -9.41 19.33 9.54
CA THR A 195 -9.08 18.00 10.10
C THR A 195 -10.11 17.54 11.13
N GLN A 196 -10.51 18.43 12.03
CA GLN A 196 -11.48 18.13 13.08
C GLN A 196 -12.86 17.86 12.49
N GLU A 197 -13.35 18.73 11.61
CA GLU A 197 -14.66 18.56 10.97
C GLU A 197 -14.71 17.28 10.14
N MET A 198 -13.64 16.92 9.42
CA MET A 198 -13.56 15.63 8.71
C MET A 198 -13.71 14.46 9.68
N THR A 199 -13.01 14.51 10.82
CA THR A 199 -13.06 13.46 11.85
C THR A 199 -14.47 13.34 12.44
N GLU A 200 -15.11 14.47 12.75
CA GLU A 200 -16.49 14.50 13.25
C GLU A 200 -17.49 13.92 12.24
N GLN A 201 -17.32 14.19 10.95
CA GLN A 201 -18.16 13.60 9.90
C GLN A 201 -17.96 12.10 9.79
N ILE A 202 -16.73 11.59 9.88
CA ILE A 202 -16.45 10.15 9.89
C ILE A 202 -17.13 9.49 11.09
N VAL A 203 -16.98 10.07 12.30
CA VAL A 203 -17.65 9.54 13.51
C VAL A 203 -19.16 9.52 13.36
N LYS A 204 -19.79 10.54 12.74
CA LYS A 204 -21.24 10.55 12.47
C LYS A 204 -21.70 9.43 11.54
N HIS A 205 -20.84 8.99 10.62
CA HIS A 205 -21.13 7.90 9.68
C HIS A 205 -20.75 6.52 10.23
N MET A 206 -20.22 6.42 11.45
CA MET A 206 -20.01 5.14 12.09
C MET A 206 -21.35 4.46 12.39
N GLY A 207 -21.52 3.26 11.83
CA GLY A 207 -22.68 2.42 12.12
C GLY A 207 -22.59 1.76 13.49
N THR A 208 -23.70 1.15 13.92
CA THR A 208 -23.69 0.21 15.05
C THR A 208 -23.12 -1.14 14.60
N LEU A 209 -22.22 -1.72 15.38
CA LEU A 209 -21.53 -2.99 15.11
C LEU A 209 -22.42 -4.22 15.32
#